data_AF-A0A5J4XS07-F1
#
_entry.id   AF-A0A5J4XS07-F1
#
_cell.length_a   1.000
_cell.length_b   1.000
_cell.length_c   1.000
_cell.angle_alpha   90.00
_cell.angle_beta   90.00
_cell.angle_gamma   90.00
#
_symmetry.space_group_name_H-M   'P 1'
#
loop_
_entity.id
_entity.type
_entity.pdbx_description
1 polymer ?
#
loop_
_entity_poly.entity_id
_entity_poly.type
_entity_poly.pdbx_seq_one_letter_code
_entity_poly.pdbx_strand_id
1 'polypeptide(L)'
;APSTEASCTLTTELETGPYYLDDILFRSNISEGQNGIPLLLKIQIVDTDCEPVVDAFVDIWQCNSTGFYSGFTLSGEDGSSGGASAFSPTGAPTNAPAGQAAPAYMEGASPEGSPDGSAMGQNMTGSSVGQNMTGSSAGGSSGGGGSPDDTTTVAAGVSAAAAAAGQQSATTDDYMWLRGVQQTDEDGMVEFETIVPGWYSGRTAHIHVKVHVPYNTSIVDEMSEFDDSHVAHTAQFFFDPTLYDQVAATYPYTLDLTTRTTNAEDHVYSADTSAVLDITLDGSSLSEGLTATMKSVIDPSSTPAAGV
;
A
#
# COMPACT_ATOMS: atom_id res chain seq x y z
N ALA A 1 -15.86 -5.39 -37.26
CA ALA A 1 -16.32 -6.40 -36.28
C ALA A 1 -16.90 -5.62 -35.10
N PRO A 2 -17.99 -6.06 -34.46
CA PRO A 2 -18.36 -5.41 -33.21
C PRO A 2 -17.21 -5.68 -32.24
N SER A 3 -16.60 -4.61 -31.74
CA SER A 3 -15.79 -4.65 -30.53
C SER A 3 -16.63 -5.36 -29.47
N THR A 4 -16.12 -6.44 -28.93
CA THR A 4 -16.65 -7.02 -27.69
C THR A 4 -16.71 -5.90 -26.66
N GLU A 5 -17.92 -5.39 -26.39
CA GLU A 5 -18.22 -4.61 -25.19
C GLU A 5 -17.58 -5.37 -24.03
N ALA A 6 -16.49 -4.84 -23.48
CA ALA A 6 -15.90 -5.39 -22.28
C ALA A 6 -16.99 -5.31 -21.22
N SER A 7 -17.37 -6.43 -20.59
CA SER A 7 -18.42 -6.40 -19.59
C SER A 7 -18.04 -5.38 -18.50
N CYS A 8 -18.90 -4.40 -18.26
CA CYS A 8 -18.79 -3.42 -17.16
C CYS A 8 -19.16 -4.10 -15.84
N THR A 9 -18.44 -5.15 -15.51
CA THR A 9 -18.64 -5.91 -14.27
C THR A 9 -17.86 -5.21 -13.18
N LEU A 10 -18.52 -4.92 -12.06
CA LEU A 10 -17.91 -4.30 -10.90
C LEU A 10 -16.62 -5.03 -10.51
N THR A 11 -15.54 -4.28 -10.31
CA THR A 11 -14.31 -4.81 -9.74
C THR A 11 -14.61 -5.35 -8.35
N THR A 12 -14.04 -6.50 -8.02
CA THR A 12 -14.25 -7.10 -6.70
C THR A 12 -13.59 -6.26 -5.62
N GLU A 13 -14.38 -5.88 -4.63
CA GLU A 13 -13.87 -5.28 -3.41
C GLU A 13 -13.09 -6.30 -2.57
N LEU A 14 -11.94 -5.88 -2.04
CA LEU A 14 -11.05 -6.69 -1.22
C LEU A 14 -10.58 -5.91 -0.01
N GLU A 15 -10.08 -6.61 1.01
CA GLU A 15 -9.63 -5.99 2.25
C GLU A 15 -8.58 -4.88 2.06
N THR A 16 -8.69 -3.78 2.82
CA THR A 16 -7.65 -2.74 2.92
C THR A 16 -6.33 -3.36 3.45
N GLY A 17 -6.42 -4.31 4.38
CA GLY A 17 -5.24 -4.82 5.09
C GLY A 17 -4.68 -3.85 6.13
N PRO A 18 -3.59 -4.22 6.83
CA PRO A 18 -3.15 -3.54 8.05
C PRO A 18 -2.12 -2.41 7.82
N TYR A 19 -1.70 -2.17 6.58
CA TYR A 19 -0.59 -1.27 6.23
C TYR A 19 -1.03 -0.02 5.45
N TYR A 20 -2.31 0.33 5.51
CA TYR A 20 -2.82 1.57 4.92
C TYR A 20 -2.46 2.75 5.82
N LEU A 21 -1.93 3.82 5.22
CA LEU A 21 -1.66 5.09 5.88
C LEU A 21 -2.58 6.11 5.25
N ASP A 22 -3.30 6.86 6.07
CA ASP A 22 -4.21 7.92 5.61
C ASP A 22 -3.45 9.24 5.34
N ASP A 23 -2.18 9.13 4.94
CA ASP A 23 -1.31 10.26 4.61
C ASP A 23 -1.40 10.54 3.12
N ILE A 24 -1.81 11.75 2.77
CA ILE A 24 -2.08 12.14 1.38
C ILE A 24 -0.78 12.55 0.70
N LEU A 25 -0.38 11.81 -0.34
CA LEU A 25 0.83 12.04 -1.11
C LEU A 25 0.55 12.12 -2.61
N PHE A 26 0.21 13.30 -3.11
CA PHE A 26 -0.01 13.53 -4.53
C PHE A 26 1.29 13.43 -5.34
N ARG A 27 1.44 12.35 -6.11
CA ARG A 27 2.61 12.11 -6.98
C ARG A 27 2.38 10.95 -7.94
N SER A 28 2.96 11.06 -9.13
CA SER A 28 3.00 9.97 -10.11
C SER A 28 4.12 8.97 -9.82
N ASN A 29 5.35 9.44 -9.57
CA ASN A 29 6.46 8.56 -9.20
C ASN A 29 6.47 8.29 -7.71
N ILE A 30 6.14 7.06 -7.34
CA ILE A 30 6.09 6.58 -5.95
C ILE A 30 7.30 5.73 -5.59
N SER A 31 8.20 5.44 -6.54
CA SER A 31 9.31 4.51 -6.32
C SER A 31 10.26 4.95 -5.21
N GLU A 32 10.53 6.26 -5.10
CA GLU A 32 11.52 6.85 -4.19
C GLU A 32 12.88 6.11 -4.19
N GLY A 33 13.28 5.60 -5.35
CA GLY A 33 14.55 4.88 -5.50
C GLY A 33 14.57 3.45 -4.94
N GLN A 34 13.42 2.87 -4.58
CA GLN A 34 13.34 1.44 -4.27
C GLN A 34 13.81 0.60 -5.46
N ASN A 35 14.61 -0.42 -5.17
CA ASN A 35 15.09 -1.35 -6.20
C ASN A 35 13.96 -2.31 -6.58
N GLY A 36 13.76 -2.55 -7.88
CA GLY A 36 12.81 -3.49 -8.43
C GLY A 36 12.74 -3.38 -9.96
N ILE A 37 11.91 -4.21 -10.59
CA ILE A 37 11.57 -4.05 -12.00
C ILE A 37 10.68 -2.81 -12.14
N PRO A 38 11.06 -1.79 -12.94
CA PRO A 38 10.22 -0.61 -13.15
C PRO A 38 8.85 -0.99 -13.71
N LEU A 39 7.81 -0.36 -13.19
CA LEU A 39 6.42 -0.59 -13.58
C LEU A 39 5.72 0.75 -13.79
N LEU A 40 5.30 1.02 -15.01
CA LEU A 40 4.30 2.04 -15.29
C LEU A 40 2.91 1.42 -15.10
N LEU A 41 2.23 1.80 -14.03
CA LEU A 41 0.88 1.35 -13.72
C LEU A 41 -0.15 2.38 -14.20
N LYS A 42 -1.02 1.96 -15.11
CA LYS A 42 -2.12 2.76 -15.64
C LYS A 42 -3.45 2.20 -15.16
N ILE A 43 -4.24 3.02 -14.47
CA ILE A 43 -5.54 2.60 -13.95
C ILE A 43 -6.61 3.50 -14.57
N GLN A 44 -7.60 2.88 -15.20
CA GLN A 44 -8.83 3.56 -15.61
C GLN A 44 -9.91 3.28 -14.58
N ILE A 45 -10.52 4.32 -14.02
CA ILE A 45 -11.70 4.22 -13.18
C ILE A 45 -12.92 4.55 -14.03
N VAL A 46 -13.86 3.61 -14.08
CA VAL A 46 -15.15 3.80 -14.74
C VAL A 46 -16.29 3.42 -13.79
N ASP A 47 -17.48 3.98 -14.00
CA ASP A 47 -18.66 3.63 -13.24
C ASP A 47 -19.34 2.34 -13.77
N THR A 48 -20.47 1.96 -13.18
CA THR A 48 -21.24 0.77 -13.58
C THR A 48 -21.84 0.85 -14.98
N ASP A 49 -21.91 2.03 -15.58
CA ASP A 49 -22.32 2.26 -16.97
C ASP A 49 -21.10 2.31 -17.92
N CYS A 50 -19.89 2.05 -17.42
CA CYS A 50 -18.60 2.18 -18.11
C CYS A 50 -18.22 3.60 -18.52
N GLU A 51 -18.82 4.62 -17.91
CA GLU A 51 -18.41 6.00 -18.15
C GLU A 51 -17.22 6.36 -17.22
N PRO A 52 -16.25 7.15 -17.68
CA PRO A 52 -15.14 7.60 -16.86
C PRO A 52 -15.59 8.28 -15.56
N VAL A 53 -14.99 7.89 -14.43
CA VAL A 53 -15.14 8.63 -13.18
C VAL A 53 -14.03 9.68 -13.12
N VAL A 54 -14.40 10.92 -13.42
CA VAL A 54 -13.51 12.08 -13.46
C VAL A 54 -13.35 12.66 -12.04
N ASP A 55 -12.19 13.25 -11.75
CA ASP A 55 -11.84 13.92 -10.49
C ASP A 55 -11.82 13.00 -9.24
N ALA A 56 -11.89 11.68 -9.42
CA ALA A 56 -11.72 10.72 -8.33
C ALA A 56 -10.24 10.59 -7.95
N PHE A 57 -9.96 10.42 -6.66
CA PHE A 57 -8.59 10.17 -6.20
C PHE A 57 -8.33 8.68 -6.07
N VAL A 58 -7.26 8.22 -6.69
CA VAL A 58 -6.78 6.85 -6.63
C VAL A 58 -5.56 6.83 -5.72
N ASP A 59 -5.70 6.22 -4.55
CA ASP A 59 -4.64 5.98 -3.58
C ASP A 59 -4.13 4.55 -3.72
N ILE A 60 -2.82 4.39 -3.93
CA ILE A 60 -2.17 3.09 -4.00
C ILE A 60 -1.05 2.96 -2.99
N TRP A 61 -0.90 1.75 -2.46
CA TRP A 61 0.25 1.35 -1.66
C TRP A 61 0.63 -0.10 -1.93
N GLN A 62 1.91 -0.40 -1.78
CA GLN A 62 2.44 -1.74 -1.98
C GLN A 62 3.72 -1.97 -1.16
N CYS A 63 4.12 -3.23 -1.02
CA CYS A 63 5.43 -3.56 -0.49
C CYS A 63 6.54 -3.31 -1.53
N ASN A 64 7.78 -3.19 -1.06
CA ASN A 64 8.96 -3.21 -1.92
C ASN A 64 9.24 -4.63 -2.47
N SER A 65 10.27 -4.76 -3.30
CA SER A 65 10.66 -6.02 -3.94
C SER A 65 10.97 -7.18 -2.98
N THR A 66 11.15 -6.89 -1.68
CA THR A 66 11.48 -7.85 -0.62
C THR A 66 10.41 -7.98 0.45
N GLY A 67 9.20 -7.46 0.22
CA GLY A 67 8.05 -7.71 1.08
C GLY A 67 7.85 -6.73 2.25
N PHE A 68 8.62 -5.65 2.33
CA PHE A 68 8.44 -4.63 3.37
C PHE A 68 7.50 -3.53 2.91
N TYR A 69 6.68 -3.02 3.83
CA TYR A 69 5.89 -1.79 3.63
C TYR A 69 6.59 -0.61 4.29
N SER A 70 6.62 0.53 3.59
CA SER A 70 7.05 1.80 4.16
C SER A 70 6.13 2.19 5.33
N GLY A 71 6.68 2.75 6.40
CA GLY A 71 5.96 2.96 7.66
C GLY A 71 5.93 1.73 8.56
N PHE A 72 6.35 0.55 8.11
CA PHE A 72 6.25 -0.72 8.84
C PHE A 72 7.49 -1.62 8.68
N THR A 73 8.68 -1.03 8.56
CA THR A 73 9.92 -1.77 8.26
C THR A 73 10.59 -2.44 9.46
N LEU A 74 10.22 -2.07 10.69
CA LEU A 74 10.84 -2.60 11.92
C LEU A 74 9.95 -3.60 12.67
N SER A 75 8.94 -4.19 12.02
CA SER A 75 8.09 -5.22 12.61
C SER A 75 8.88 -6.50 12.95
N GLY A 76 9.38 -6.53 14.18
CA GLY A 76 9.82 -7.73 14.87
C GLY A 76 9.02 -7.88 16.15
N GLU A 77 7.71 -8.11 16.06
CA GLU A 77 6.87 -8.49 17.23
C GLU A 77 5.46 -9.00 16.84
N ASP A 78 4.97 -8.76 15.63
CA ASP A 78 3.85 -9.51 15.04
C ASP A 78 4.41 -10.72 14.29
N GLY A 79 3.90 -11.92 14.55
CA GLY A 79 4.41 -13.17 13.97
C GLY A 79 4.22 -13.31 12.44
N SER A 80 4.05 -12.22 11.69
CA SER A 80 4.24 -12.19 10.24
C SER A 80 5.72 -11.98 10.00
N SER A 81 6.45 -13.08 9.86
CA SER A 81 7.89 -13.08 9.63
C SER A 81 8.23 -12.33 8.34
N GLY A 82 8.48 -11.02 8.43
CA GLY A 82 9.45 -10.34 7.60
C GLY A 82 10.80 -10.97 7.93
N GLY A 83 11.34 -11.75 6.99
CA GLY A 83 12.54 -12.56 7.19
C GLY A 83 13.65 -11.77 7.87
N ALA A 84 14.10 -12.27 9.01
CA ALA A 84 15.20 -11.69 9.77
C ALA A 84 16.48 -11.63 8.92
N SER A 85 16.80 -10.43 8.43
CA SER A 85 18.15 -9.99 8.09
C SER A 85 18.07 -8.48 7.90
N ALA A 86 18.54 -7.73 8.89
CA ALA A 86 18.68 -6.28 8.84
C ALA A 86 19.38 -5.86 7.54
N PHE A 87 18.61 -5.39 6.55
CA PHE A 87 19.11 -4.79 5.34
C PHE A 87 18.68 -3.33 5.37
N SER A 88 19.63 -2.42 5.61
CA SER A 88 19.37 -0.99 5.55
C SER A 88 18.96 -0.60 4.12
N PRO A 89 17.89 0.19 3.92
CA PRO A 89 17.31 0.45 2.60
C PRO A 89 18.10 1.45 1.74
N THR A 90 19.30 1.86 2.13
CA THR A 90 20.10 2.87 1.42
C THR A 90 21.43 2.36 0.84
N GLY A 91 21.71 1.05 0.95
CA GLY A 91 22.95 0.47 0.45
C GLY A 91 22.71 -0.62 -0.60
N ALA A 92 23.25 -0.45 -1.80
CA ALA A 92 23.40 -1.57 -2.74
C ALA A 92 24.19 -2.71 -2.06
N PRO A 93 23.73 -3.97 -2.13
CA PRO A 93 24.48 -5.10 -1.57
C PRO A 93 25.83 -5.22 -2.26
N THR A 94 26.91 -5.20 -1.47
CA THR A 94 28.26 -5.58 -1.93
C THR A 94 28.41 -7.08 -2.19
N ASN A 95 27.36 -7.87 -1.94
CA ASN A 95 27.30 -9.33 -2.12
C ASN A 95 26.19 -9.78 -3.08
N ALA A 96 25.98 -9.08 -4.20
CA ALA A 96 25.27 -9.68 -5.32
C ALA A 96 26.02 -10.94 -5.79
N PRO A 97 25.35 -12.08 -6.03
CA PRO A 97 25.97 -13.24 -6.68
C PRO A 97 26.66 -12.79 -7.97
N ALA A 98 27.93 -13.17 -8.15
CA ALA A 98 28.71 -12.77 -9.32
C ALA A 98 27.98 -13.22 -10.61
N GLY A 99 27.37 -12.27 -11.32
CA GLY A 99 26.64 -12.53 -12.57
C GLY A 99 25.27 -11.85 -12.71
N GLN A 100 24.69 -11.31 -11.63
CA GLN A 100 23.48 -10.47 -11.69
C GLN A 100 23.79 -9.13 -11.04
N ALA A 101 24.41 -8.21 -11.79
CA ALA A 101 24.54 -6.83 -11.34
C ALA A 101 23.14 -6.20 -11.28
N ALA A 102 22.89 -5.34 -10.29
CA ALA A 102 21.75 -4.44 -10.33
C ALA A 102 21.74 -3.73 -11.70
N PRO A 103 20.63 -3.74 -12.45
CA PRO A 103 20.58 -3.01 -13.70
C PRO A 103 20.79 -1.52 -13.40
N ALA A 104 21.51 -0.83 -14.28
CA ALA A 104 21.82 0.59 -14.14
C ALA A 104 20.58 1.44 -14.43
N TYR A 105 19.57 1.44 -13.56
CA TYR A 105 18.47 2.39 -13.62
C TYR A 105 18.58 3.41 -12.48
N MET A 106 18.41 4.68 -12.86
CA MET A 106 18.31 5.88 -12.01
C MET A 106 19.62 6.47 -11.42
N GLU A 107 20.67 6.58 -12.23
CA GLU A 107 21.68 7.62 -12.02
C GLU A 107 21.17 8.92 -12.67
N GLY A 108 20.26 9.67 -11.99
CA GLY A 108 19.75 10.91 -12.59
C GLY A 108 18.67 11.73 -11.88
N ALA A 109 17.99 11.24 -10.84
CA ALA A 109 16.97 12.05 -10.15
C ALA A 109 17.43 12.39 -8.72
N SER A 110 18.26 13.43 -8.59
CA SER A 110 18.28 14.22 -7.35
C SER A 110 17.07 15.14 -7.37
N PRO A 111 16.12 15.05 -6.43
CA PRO A 111 15.20 16.15 -6.21
C PRO A 111 16.00 17.29 -5.57
N GLU A 112 16.06 18.42 -6.28
CA GLU A 112 16.41 19.69 -5.66
C GLU A 112 15.39 19.98 -4.55
N GLY A 113 15.86 20.05 -3.30
CA GLY A 113 15.14 20.70 -2.21
C GLY A 113 14.32 19.80 -1.29
N SER A 114 14.96 18.87 -0.56
CA SER A 114 14.46 18.49 0.75
C SER A 114 14.58 19.69 1.70
N PRO A 115 13.50 20.20 2.33
CA PRO A 115 13.64 21.10 3.46
C PRO A 115 14.29 20.32 4.60
N ASP A 116 15.42 20.85 5.06
CA ASP A 116 16.13 20.46 6.27
C ASP A 116 15.14 20.19 7.42
N GLY A 117 15.19 18.96 7.94
CA GLY A 117 14.44 18.51 9.10
C GLY A 117 14.93 19.24 10.35
N SER A 118 14.50 20.48 10.55
CA SER A 118 14.73 21.28 11.74
C SER A 118 13.87 22.57 11.72
N ALA A 119 12.54 22.44 11.83
CA ALA A 119 11.64 23.36 12.56
C ALA A 119 10.18 23.29 12.09
N MET A 120 9.34 22.54 12.81
CA MET A 120 8.02 23.00 13.22
C MET A 120 7.88 22.54 14.68
N GLY A 121 7.95 23.43 15.66
CA GLY A 121 6.98 24.51 15.83
C GLY A 121 6.03 24.05 16.92
N GLN A 122 6.49 24.16 18.17
CA GLN A 122 5.65 23.99 19.36
C GLN A 122 4.41 24.88 19.25
N ASN A 123 3.30 24.39 19.81
CA ASN A 123 2.10 25.12 20.23
C ASN A 123 0.88 25.08 19.29
N MET A 124 -0.01 24.11 19.53
CA MET A 124 -1.45 24.39 19.60
C MET A 124 -2.08 23.58 20.73
N THR A 125 -2.25 24.25 21.87
CA THR A 125 -3.19 23.88 22.93
C THR A 125 -4.59 24.39 22.58
N GLY A 126 -5.61 23.55 22.79
CA GLY A 126 -7.03 23.92 22.79
C GLY A 126 -7.73 23.54 21.48
N SER A 127 -8.90 22.91 21.43
CA SER A 127 -9.94 22.80 22.45
C SER A 127 -10.84 21.60 22.13
N SER A 128 -10.86 20.63 23.03
CA SER A 128 -11.90 19.60 23.10
C SER A 128 -13.11 20.15 23.88
N VAL A 129 -14.24 20.36 23.21
CA VAL A 129 -15.60 20.47 23.81
C VAL A 129 -16.58 20.02 22.73
N GLY A 130 -17.51 19.10 22.92
CA GLY A 130 -18.00 18.37 24.09
C GLY A 130 -18.84 17.19 23.55
N GLN A 131 -19.62 16.42 24.29
CA GLN A 131 -19.95 16.27 25.70
C GLN A 131 -20.78 14.97 25.71
N ASN A 132 -20.50 14.04 26.61
CA ASN A 132 -21.61 13.46 27.39
C ASN A 132 -21.11 12.99 28.76
N MET A 133 -21.83 13.46 29.77
CA MET A 133 -21.66 13.20 31.20
C MET A 133 -22.27 11.81 31.52
N THR A 134 -22.13 11.13 32.66
CA THR A 134 -22.07 11.48 34.09
C THR A 134 -21.71 10.18 34.84
N GLY A 135 -20.96 10.25 35.96
CA GLY A 135 -20.86 9.12 36.89
C GLY A 135 -19.75 9.22 37.95
N SER A 136 -20.03 9.97 39.03
CA SER A 136 -19.47 9.95 40.40
C SER A 136 -18.74 8.64 40.81
N SER A 137 -17.71 8.56 41.65
CA SER A 137 -17.30 9.37 42.81
C SER A 137 -15.96 8.90 43.39
N ALA A 138 -15.17 9.85 43.90
CA ALA A 138 -14.41 9.87 45.16
C ALA A 138 -13.42 8.74 45.54
N GLY A 139 -12.17 9.15 45.78
CA GLY A 139 -11.50 8.88 47.07
C GLY A 139 -10.11 8.23 47.01
N GLY A 140 -9.13 8.86 47.66
CA GLY A 140 -8.05 8.11 48.34
C GLY A 140 -6.62 8.41 47.93
N SER A 141 -5.97 9.24 48.74
CA SER A 141 -4.55 9.62 48.73
C SER A 141 -3.55 8.48 49.05
N SER A 142 -2.30 8.74 48.63
CA SER A 142 -0.99 8.41 49.25
C SER A 142 -0.37 7.01 49.11
N GLY A 143 0.78 6.97 48.42
CA GLY A 143 2.07 6.87 49.11
C GLY A 143 2.86 5.56 49.01
N GLY A 144 4.07 5.63 48.44
CA GLY A 144 5.25 4.95 49.01
C GLY A 144 5.77 3.68 48.33
N GLY A 145 6.83 3.87 47.53
CA GLY A 145 7.99 3.01 47.24
C GLY A 145 8.03 1.51 47.60
N GLY A 146 8.49 0.71 46.62
CA GLY A 146 9.05 -0.62 46.83
C GLY A 146 9.23 -1.42 45.54
N SER A 147 10.47 -1.52 45.04
CA SER A 147 10.97 -2.65 44.22
C SER A 147 11.49 -3.71 45.22
N PRO A 148 11.51 -5.05 44.97
CA PRO A 148 11.94 -5.71 43.73
C PRO A 148 11.15 -6.99 43.33
N ASP A 149 11.48 -7.52 42.14
CA ASP A 149 11.28 -8.89 41.63
C ASP A 149 9.97 -9.65 41.98
N ASP A 150 9.09 -9.82 40.99
CA ASP A 150 8.22 -10.99 40.91
C ASP A 150 8.06 -11.49 39.47
N THR A 151 8.65 -12.65 39.25
CA THR A 151 8.46 -13.54 38.10
C THR A 151 6.99 -13.92 37.97
N THR A 152 6.25 -13.26 37.08
CA THR A 152 4.94 -13.74 36.63
C THR A 152 5.01 -14.09 35.15
N THR A 153 5.05 -15.39 34.91
CA THR A 153 4.68 -16.04 33.66
C THR A 153 3.30 -15.56 33.22
N VAL A 154 3.23 -14.63 32.28
CA VAL A 154 2.00 -14.38 31.52
C VAL A 154 1.93 -15.38 30.39
N ALA A 155 0.95 -16.26 30.51
CA ALA A 155 0.70 -17.39 29.65
C ALA A 155 0.57 -16.96 28.19
N ALA A 156 1.30 -17.68 27.34
CA ALA A 156 1.05 -17.81 25.92
C ALA A 156 -0.42 -18.21 25.69
N GLY A 157 -1.13 -17.46 24.86
CA GLY A 157 -2.50 -17.80 24.51
C GLY A 157 -3.32 -16.65 23.95
N VAL A 158 -2.85 -15.99 22.89
CA VAL A 158 -3.77 -15.40 21.92
C VAL A 158 -3.61 -16.16 20.61
N SER A 159 -4.60 -17.00 20.34
CA SER A 159 -4.73 -17.80 19.12
C SER A 159 -4.73 -16.91 17.88
N ALA A 160 -4.23 -17.46 16.77
CA ALA A 160 -4.27 -16.93 15.42
C ALA A 160 -5.69 -16.56 14.94
N ALA A 161 -6.22 -15.44 15.46
CA ALA A 161 -7.55 -14.91 15.17
C ALA A 161 -7.57 -13.37 15.11
N ALA A 162 -6.41 -12.71 15.10
CA ALA A 162 -6.30 -11.26 15.02
C ALA A 162 -6.08 -10.72 13.59
N ALA A 163 -6.08 -11.59 12.57
CA ALA A 163 -6.11 -11.19 11.16
C ALA A 163 -7.54 -10.96 10.62
N ALA A 164 -8.57 -11.00 11.48
CA ALA A 164 -9.98 -10.97 11.08
C ALA A 164 -10.75 -9.71 11.53
N ALA A 165 -10.05 -8.67 11.96
CA ALA A 165 -10.65 -7.36 12.19
C ALA A 165 -9.63 -6.32 11.74
N GLY A 166 -9.98 -5.47 10.77
CA GLY A 166 -9.12 -4.44 10.16
C GLY A 166 -8.57 -3.40 11.14
N GLN A 167 -7.72 -3.82 12.07
CA GLN A 167 -6.92 -2.97 12.91
C GLN A 167 -5.68 -2.58 12.11
N GLN A 168 -5.56 -1.28 11.81
CA GLN A 168 -4.35 -0.71 11.25
C GLN A 168 -3.19 -0.93 12.22
N SER A 169 -2.05 -1.36 11.70
CA SER A 169 -0.83 -1.47 12.50
C SER A 169 -0.33 -0.07 12.89
N ALA A 170 0.34 0.04 14.03
CA ALA A 170 1.07 1.27 14.34
C ALA A 170 2.32 1.37 13.46
N THR A 171 2.64 2.57 12.99
CA THR A 171 3.85 2.78 12.19
C THR A 171 5.10 2.55 13.02
N THR A 172 6.14 2.01 12.38
CA THR A 172 7.45 1.74 12.98
C THR A 172 8.55 2.69 12.52
N ASP A 173 8.30 3.44 11.45
CA ASP A 173 9.20 4.42 10.84
C ASP A 173 8.38 5.45 10.04
N ASP A 174 9.05 6.43 9.44
CA ASP A 174 8.48 7.55 8.68
C ASP A 174 8.71 7.41 7.16
N TYR A 175 9.10 6.22 6.68
CA TYR A 175 9.26 6.02 5.25
C TYR A 175 7.90 6.07 4.55
N MET A 176 7.88 6.65 3.35
CA MET A 176 6.66 6.77 2.53
C MET A 176 6.78 6.20 1.12
N TRP A 177 7.91 5.56 0.77
CA TRP A 177 8.11 4.99 -0.56
C TRP A 177 7.00 4.01 -0.94
N LEU A 178 6.71 3.91 -2.23
CA LEU A 178 5.67 3.04 -2.82
C LEU A 178 4.26 3.28 -2.31
N ARG A 179 3.95 4.55 -1.99
CA ARG A 179 2.61 5.07 -1.66
C ARG A 179 2.32 6.32 -2.49
N GLY A 180 1.10 6.53 -2.94
CA GLY A 180 0.77 7.79 -3.61
C GLY A 180 -0.66 7.88 -4.08
N VAL A 181 -1.09 9.13 -4.25
CA VAL A 181 -2.41 9.52 -4.71
C VAL A 181 -2.29 10.24 -6.05
N GLN A 182 -3.19 9.93 -6.98
CA GLN A 182 -3.37 10.67 -8.24
C GLN A 182 -4.86 10.94 -8.43
N GLN A 183 -5.20 12.08 -9.02
CA GLN A 183 -6.57 12.41 -9.42
C GLN A 183 -6.83 11.92 -10.86
N THR A 184 -7.98 11.31 -11.12
CA THR A 184 -8.36 10.84 -12.45
C THR A 184 -8.63 12.00 -13.40
N ASP A 185 -8.17 11.86 -14.64
CA ASP A 185 -8.42 12.84 -15.70
C ASP A 185 -9.80 12.68 -16.38
N GLU A 186 -10.01 13.39 -17.50
CA GLU A 186 -11.26 13.36 -18.27
C GLU A 186 -11.62 11.97 -18.83
N ASP A 187 -10.64 11.07 -18.96
CA ASP A 187 -10.81 9.68 -19.41
C ASP A 187 -10.88 8.70 -18.21
N GLY A 188 -10.87 9.22 -16.97
CA GLY A 188 -10.89 8.44 -15.75
C GLY A 188 -9.53 7.80 -15.45
N MET A 189 -8.44 8.31 -16.04
CA MET A 189 -7.13 7.68 -16.00
C MET A 189 -6.24 8.27 -14.91
N VAL A 190 -5.45 7.41 -14.29
CA VAL A 190 -4.26 7.76 -13.50
C VAL A 190 -3.06 6.94 -13.94
N GLU A 191 -1.87 7.51 -13.80
CA GLU A 191 -0.60 6.84 -14.07
C GLU A 191 0.36 6.96 -12.89
N PHE A 192 0.98 5.84 -12.51
CA PHE A 192 2.00 5.76 -11.48
C PHE A 192 3.28 5.12 -12.00
N GLU A 193 4.43 5.73 -11.69
CA GLU A 193 5.74 5.11 -11.85
C GLU A 193 6.14 4.45 -10.53
N THR A 194 6.18 3.12 -10.53
CA THR A 194 6.49 2.28 -9.35
C THR A 194 7.45 1.15 -9.74
N ILE A 195 7.59 0.15 -8.87
CA ILE A 195 8.24 -1.12 -9.16
C ILE A 195 7.23 -2.27 -9.02
N VAL A 196 7.50 -3.42 -9.64
CA VAL A 196 6.74 -4.64 -9.31
C VAL A 196 6.95 -4.95 -7.81
N PRO A 197 5.89 -5.13 -7.01
CA PRO A 197 6.01 -5.45 -5.58
C PRO A 197 6.67 -6.81 -5.38
N GLY A 198 7.22 -7.05 -4.19
CA GLY A 198 7.62 -8.37 -3.73
C GLY A 198 6.44 -9.17 -3.17
N TRP A 199 6.74 -10.10 -2.25
CA TRP A 199 5.74 -10.84 -1.49
C TRP A 199 6.14 -10.85 -0.01
N TYR A 200 5.21 -11.23 0.86
CA TYR A 200 5.48 -11.45 2.28
C TYR A 200 4.70 -12.67 2.77
N SER A 201 5.01 -13.13 3.98
CA SER A 201 4.50 -14.40 4.49
C SER A 201 2.97 -14.47 4.42
N GLY A 202 2.46 -15.45 3.68
CA GLY A 202 1.02 -15.76 3.61
C GLY A 202 0.22 -14.93 2.61
N ARG A 203 0.86 -14.03 1.85
CA ARG A 203 0.21 -13.23 0.81
C ARG A 203 0.98 -13.30 -0.50
N THR A 204 0.25 -13.39 -1.60
CA THR A 204 0.82 -13.27 -2.94
C THR A 204 1.14 -11.82 -3.29
N ALA A 205 1.82 -11.56 -4.39
CA ALA A 205 2.18 -10.20 -4.78
C ALA A 205 0.95 -9.40 -5.24
N HIS A 206 0.81 -8.18 -4.73
CA HIS A 206 -0.33 -7.32 -5.01
C HIS A 206 0.02 -5.85 -4.85
N ILE A 207 -0.78 -5.01 -5.50
CA ILE A 207 -0.83 -3.55 -5.27
C ILE A 207 -2.21 -3.27 -4.69
N HIS A 208 -2.27 -2.59 -3.55
CA HIS A 208 -3.53 -2.12 -3.00
C HIS A 208 -4.01 -0.89 -3.75
N VAL A 209 -5.33 -0.74 -3.86
CA VAL A 209 -5.96 0.45 -4.42
C VAL A 209 -7.15 0.85 -3.57
N LYS A 210 -7.30 2.15 -3.34
CA LYS A 210 -8.47 2.75 -2.75
C LYS A 210 -8.89 3.93 -3.62
N VAL A 211 -10.18 4.00 -3.94
CA VAL A 211 -10.75 5.07 -4.76
C VAL A 211 -11.62 5.94 -3.87
N HIS A 212 -11.28 7.22 -3.83
CA HIS A 212 -12.00 8.26 -3.13
C HIS A 212 -12.76 9.12 -4.14
N VAL A 213 -14.05 9.34 -3.90
CA VAL A 213 -14.89 10.19 -4.75
C VAL A 213 -15.25 11.46 -3.99
N PRO A 214 -14.88 12.65 -4.51
CA PRO A 214 -15.15 13.92 -3.84
C PRO A 214 -16.66 14.20 -3.76
N TYR A 215 -17.11 14.78 -2.64
CA TYR A 215 -18.49 15.27 -2.51
C TYR A 215 -18.71 16.55 -3.32
N ASN A 216 -17.66 17.35 -3.51
CA ASN A 216 -17.74 18.68 -4.09
C ASN A 216 -16.54 19.01 -4.99
N THR A 217 -16.72 18.79 -6.30
CA THR A 217 -15.72 19.10 -7.33
C THR A 217 -15.55 20.59 -7.64
N SER A 218 -16.19 21.48 -6.86
CA SER A 218 -15.92 22.93 -6.93
C SER A 218 -14.74 23.35 -6.05
N ILE A 219 -14.21 22.44 -5.23
CA ILE A 219 -12.96 22.66 -4.49
C ILE A 219 -11.81 22.54 -5.50
N VAL A 220 -10.91 23.52 -5.50
CA VAL A 220 -9.82 23.61 -6.51
C VAL A 220 -8.45 23.25 -5.94
N ASP A 221 -8.40 22.86 -4.67
CA ASP A 221 -7.20 22.44 -3.96
C ASP A 221 -7.31 20.94 -3.70
N GLU A 222 -6.43 20.14 -4.31
CA GLU A 222 -6.51 18.67 -4.32
C GLU A 222 -6.55 18.09 -2.89
N MET A 223 -5.79 18.66 -1.97
CA MET A 223 -5.76 18.23 -0.57
C MET A 223 -7.12 18.44 0.11
N SER A 224 -7.67 19.65 -0.02
CA SER A 224 -8.97 19.98 0.56
C SER A 224 -10.12 19.20 -0.10
N GLU A 225 -10.00 18.89 -1.39
CA GLU A 225 -10.98 18.11 -2.14
C GLU A 225 -10.94 16.63 -1.75
N PHE A 226 -9.74 16.08 -1.55
CA PHE A 226 -9.55 14.73 -1.00
C PHE A 226 -10.12 14.62 0.41
N ASP A 227 -9.88 15.62 1.28
CA ASP A 227 -10.47 15.66 2.62
C ASP A 227 -12.01 15.71 2.60
N ASP A 228 -12.60 16.29 1.54
CA ASP A 228 -14.04 16.32 1.28
C ASP A 228 -14.49 15.21 0.31
N SER A 229 -13.94 14.00 0.50
CA SER A 229 -14.29 12.81 -0.28
C SER A 229 -14.78 11.66 0.60
N HIS A 230 -15.25 10.59 -0.05
CA HIS A 230 -15.51 9.32 0.60
C HIS A 230 -14.84 8.18 -0.14
N VAL A 231 -14.49 7.12 0.58
CA VAL A 231 -14.03 5.88 -0.02
C VAL A 231 -15.21 5.23 -0.73
N ALA A 232 -15.12 5.14 -2.06
CA ALA A 232 -16.12 4.49 -2.90
C ALA A 232 -15.77 3.02 -3.17
N HIS A 233 -14.48 2.68 -3.20
CA HIS A 233 -14.01 1.35 -3.56
C HIS A 233 -12.65 1.03 -2.94
N THR A 234 -12.46 -0.19 -2.45
CA THR A 234 -11.13 -0.72 -2.08
C THR A 234 -10.92 -2.08 -2.73
N ALA A 235 -9.76 -2.27 -3.35
CA ALA A 235 -9.41 -3.52 -4.01
C ALA A 235 -7.91 -3.81 -3.95
N GLN A 236 -7.52 -4.93 -4.54
CA GLN A 236 -6.13 -5.32 -4.73
C GLN A 236 -5.95 -5.85 -6.15
N PHE A 237 -4.87 -5.41 -6.81
CA PHE A 237 -4.50 -5.85 -8.15
C PHE A 237 -3.39 -6.89 -8.06
N PHE A 238 -3.61 -8.01 -8.73
CA PHE A 238 -2.74 -9.17 -8.72
C PHE A 238 -1.99 -9.33 -10.05
N PHE A 239 -0.98 -10.20 -10.05
CA PHE A 239 -0.13 -10.44 -11.20
C PHE A 239 -0.41 -11.81 -11.82
N ASP A 240 -0.21 -11.92 -13.13
CA ASP A 240 -0.21 -13.21 -13.82
C ASP A 240 0.89 -14.11 -13.23
N PRO A 241 0.57 -15.37 -12.85
CA PRO A 241 1.54 -16.24 -12.19
C PRO A 241 2.74 -16.59 -13.07
N THR A 242 2.58 -16.68 -14.39
CA THR A 242 3.67 -17.00 -15.31
C THR A 242 4.66 -15.85 -15.44
N LEU A 243 4.15 -14.62 -15.49
CA LEU A 243 5.00 -13.43 -15.42
C LEU A 243 5.69 -13.34 -14.06
N TYR A 244 4.94 -13.55 -12.98
CA TYR A 244 5.48 -13.36 -11.63
C TYR A 244 6.53 -14.42 -11.25
N ASP A 245 6.46 -15.63 -11.82
CA ASP A 245 7.55 -16.62 -11.75
C ASP A 245 8.87 -16.09 -12.33
N GLN A 246 8.80 -15.30 -13.40
CA GLN A 246 9.99 -14.69 -14.00
C GLN A 246 10.52 -13.54 -13.15
N VAL A 247 9.63 -12.68 -12.63
CA VAL A 247 9.97 -11.60 -11.69
C VAL A 247 10.71 -12.15 -10.47
N ALA A 248 10.14 -13.17 -9.81
CA ALA A 248 10.69 -13.77 -8.61
C ALA A 248 12.09 -14.40 -8.81
N ALA A 249 12.46 -14.72 -10.05
CA ALA A 249 13.77 -15.28 -10.41
C ALA A 249 14.86 -14.22 -10.66
N THR A 250 14.56 -12.93 -10.50
CA THR A 250 15.49 -11.82 -10.78
C THR A 250 15.91 -11.07 -9.51
N TYR A 251 17.10 -10.46 -9.53
CA TYR A 251 17.48 -9.46 -8.53
C TYR A 251 16.57 -8.21 -8.62
N PRO A 252 16.16 -7.59 -7.50
CA PRO A 252 16.44 -7.96 -6.10
C PRO A 252 15.46 -8.97 -5.49
N TYR A 253 14.44 -9.42 -6.21
CA TYR A 253 13.41 -10.35 -5.69
C TYR A 253 14.01 -11.65 -5.15
N THR A 254 15.12 -12.13 -5.71
CA THR A 254 15.87 -13.28 -5.20
C THR A 254 16.50 -13.08 -3.82
N LEU A 255 16.50 -11.86 -3.28
CA LEU A 255 16.98 -11.58 -1.92
C LEU A 255 15.95 -11.92 -0.85
N ASP A 256 14.65 -11.98 -1.20
CA ASP A 256 13.64 -12.44 -0.27
C ASP A 256 13.70 -13.96 -0.12
N LEU A 257 13.94 -14.42 1.11
CA LEU A 257 14.01 -15.84 1.45
C LEU A 257 12.69 -16.37 1.99
N THR A 258 11.67 -15.51 2.10
CA THR A 258 10.33 -15.90 2.51
C THR A 258 9.72 -16.84 1.48
N THR A 259 9.10 -17.93 1.92
CA THR A 259 8.39 -18.84 1.03
C THR A 259 7.27 -18.07 0.32
N ARG A 260 7.34 -18.01 -1.02
CA ARG A 260 6.35 -17.30 -1.83
C ARG A 260 4.99 -17.99 -1.78
N THR A 261 3.96 -17.25 -1.41
CA THR A 261 2.54 -17.63 -1.58
C THR A 261 2.10 -17.30 -3.01
N THR A 262 1.60 -18.30 -3.74
CA THR A 262 1.03 -18.08 -5.09
C THR A 262 -0.40 -17.53 -5.00
N ASN A 263 -0.92 -16.97 -6.10
CA ASN A 263 -2.34 -16.57 -6.16
C ASN A 263 -3.29 -17.69 -5.72
N ALA A 264 -3.02 -18.95 -6.11
CA ALA A 264 -3.85 -20.09 -5.76
C ALA A 264 -3.79 -20.49 -4.27
N GLU A 265 -2.79 -20.02 -3.54
CA GLU A 265 -2.59 -20.27 -2.11
C GLU A 265 -2.99 -19.06 -1.24
N ASP A 266 -3.17 -17.89 -1.85
CA ASP A 266 -3.57 -16.66 -1.18
C ASP A 266 -5.07 -16.70 -0.85
N HIS A 267 -5.42 -16.29 0.37
CA HIS A 267 -6.79 -16.37 0.89
C HIS A 267 -7.68 -15.17 0.50
N VAL A 268 -7.07 -14.09 0.00
CA VAL A 268 -7.73 -12.89 -0.52
C VAL A 268 -7.98 -13.02 -2.03
N TYR A 269 -7.07 -13.70 -2.74
CA TYR A 269 -7.21 -13.94 -4.17
C TYR A 269 -8.34 -14.92 -4.50
N SER A 270 -9.11 -14.59 -5.53
CA SER A 270 -10.12 -15.43 -6.15
C SER A 270 -9.90 -15.49 -7.64
N ALA A 271 -9.73 -16.69 -8.19
CA ALA A 271 -9.51 -16.88 -9.63
C ALA A 271 -10.71 -16.45 -10.50
N ASP A 272 -11.90 -16.37 -9.91
CA ASP A 272 -13.13 -16.01 -10.62
C ASP A 272 -13.38 -14.50 -10.65
N THR A 273 -12.83 -13.76 -9.68
CA THR A 273 -13.31 -12.39 -9.38
C THR A 273 -12.20 -11.38 -9.11
N SER A 274 -10.99 -11.79 -8.73
CA SER A 274 -9.89 -10.85 -8.47
C SER A 274 -9.35 -10.22 -9.75
N ALA A 275 -9.01 -8.95 -9.68
CA ALA A 275 -8.45 -8.20 -10.79
C ALA A 275 -6.96 -8.56 -10.99
N VAL A 276 -6.64 -9.12 -12.16
CA VAL A 276 -5.27 -9.42 -12.58
C VAL A 276 -4.83 -8.39 -13.63
N LEU A 277 -3.69 -7.76 -13.41
CA LEU A 277 -3.12 -6.74 -14.29
C LEU A 277 -2.84 -7.30 -15.69
N ASP A 278 -3.23 -6.54 -16.72
CA ASP A 278 -2.76 -6.79 -18.09
C ASP A 278 -1.41 -6.12 -18.28
N ILE A 279 -0.36 -6.91 -18.51
CA ILE A 279 1.03 -6.46 -18.44
C ILE A 279 1.75 -6.71 -19.77
N THR A 280 2.48 -5.70 -20.21
CA THR A 280 3.36 -5.76 -21.38
C THR A 280 4.78 -5.37 -21.00
N LEU A 281 5.77 -5.93 -21.71
CA LEU A 281 7.17 -5.52 -21.60
C LEU A 281 7.38 -4.24 -22.40
N ASP A 282 8.05 -3.26 -21.81
CA ASP A 282 8.40 -2.02 -22.51
C ASP A 282 9.53 -2.24 -23.54
N GLY A 283 10.28 -3.33 -23.37
CA GLY A 283 11.38 -3.73 -24.23
C GLY A 283 11.46 -5.25 -24.44
N SER A 284 12.67 -5.77 -24.53
CA SER A 284 12.91 -7.20 -24.77
C SER A 284 13.05 -8.04 -23.50
N SER A 285 13.13 -7.41 -22.34
CA SER A 285 13.43 -8.03 -21.05
C SER A 285 12.76 -7.30 -19.88
N LEU A 286 12.57 -7.99 -18.75
CA LEU A 286 12.00 -7.41 -17.53
C LEU A 286 12.78 -6.19 -17.02
N SER A 287 14.11 -6.15 -17.22
CA SER A 287 14.93 -5.02 -16.78
C SER A 287 14.69 -3.73 -17.56
N GLU A 288 14.03 -3.79 -18.72
CA GLU A 288 13.69 -2.62 -19.53
C GLU A 288 12.38 -1.96 -19.08
N GLY A 289 11.66 -2.56 -18.13
CA GLY A 289 10.40 -2.04 -17.60
C GLY A 289 9.17 -2.81 -18.08
N LEU A 290 8.07 -2.57 -17.38
CA LEU A 290 6.76 -3.12 -17.65
C LEU A 290 5.73 -1.99 -17.68
N THR A 291 4.76 -2.09 -18.59
CA THR A 291 3.52 -1.32 -18.51
C THR A 291 2.39 -2.25 -18.10
N ALA A 292 1.76 -1.95 -16.96
CA ALA A 292 0.54 -2.61 -16.49
C ALA A 292 -0.67 -1.71 -16.72
N THR A 293 -1.77 -2.31 -17.17
CA THR A 293 -3.06 -1.63 -17.29
C THR A 293 -4.13 -2.34 -16.47
N MET A 294 -5.02 -1.55 -15.87
CA MET A 294 -6.20 -2.03 -15.17
C MET A 294 -7.36 -1.10 -15.47
N LYS A 295 -8.51 -1.69 -15.81
CA LYS A 295 -9.78 -0.96 -15.81
C LYS A 295 -10.57 -1.41 -14.60
N SER A 296 -10.77 -0.50 -13.65
CA SER A 296 -11.54 -0.75 -12.45
C SER A 296 -12.94 -0.15 -12.58
N VAL A 297 -13.95 -1.02 -12.56
CA VAL A 297 -15.37 -0.62 -12.56
C VAL A 297 -15.81 -0.46 -11.11
N ILE A 298 -16.31 0.71 -10.73
CA ILE A 298 -16.76 1.01 -9.36
C ILE A 298 -18.21 1.51 -9.33
N ASP A 299 -18.85 1.47 -8.16
CA ASP A 299 -20.02 2.30 -7.88
C ASP A 299 -19.53 3.57 -7.17
N PRO A 300 -19.55 4.75 -7.83
CA PRO A 300 -19.00 5.97 -7.23
C PRO A 300 -19.82 6.49 -6.03
N SER A 301 -20.99 5.89 -5.76
CA SER A 301 -21.84 6.21 -4.62
C SER A 301 -21.75 5.21 -3.48
N SER A 302 -21.02 4.11 -3.64
CA SER A 302 -20.90 3.09 -2.61
C SER A 302 -20.02 3.54 -1.44
N THR A 303 -20.13 2.84 -0.34
CA THR A 303 -19.16 2.91 0.75
C THR A 303 -18.80 1.48 1.11
N PRO A 304 -17.52 1.07 0.95
CA PRO A 304 -17.11 -0.28 1.27
C PRO A 304 -17.42 -0.64 2.72
N ALA A 305 -17.61 -1.94 2.96
CA ALA A 305 -17.80 -2.43 4.33
C ALA A 305 -16.56 -2.13 5.19
N ALA A 306 -16.74 -1.91 6.50
CA ALA A 306 -15.60 -1.62 7.38
C ALA A 306 -14.51 -2.70 7.29
N GLY A 307 -13.28 -2.30 6.96
CA GLY A 307 -12.13 -3.20 6.76
C GLY A 307 -11.91 -3.64 5.31
N VAL A 308 -12.84 -3.32 4.42
CA VAL A 308 -12.68 -3.31 2.96
C VAL A 308 -12.13 -1.97 2.57
#